data_AF-A0A820GZ13-F1
#
_entry.id   AF-A0A820GZ13-F1
#
_cell.length_a   1.000
_cell.length_b   1.000
_cell.length_c   1.000
_cell.angle_alpha   90.00
_cell.angle_beta   90.00
_cell.angle_gamma   90.00
#
_symmetry.space_group_name_H-M   'P 1'
#
loop_
_entity.id
_entity.type
_entity.pdbx_description
1 polymer ?
#
loop_
_entity_poly.entity_id
_entity_poly.type
_entity_poly.pdbx_seq_one_letter_code
_entity_poly.pdbx_strand_id
1 'polypeptide(L)'
;MGDTNGQVVAGGNDKGRRLNQLNLPTDVLIDKETDSLIICDYVNQRVVRWFRRSDTTEGEMFVDNIGCNELAMDNQRYLYISTTVKHEVRRYQIGEKNGTLVAGGNGQGAGLNQLNWPTYIYVDQQQAVY
;
A
#
# COMPACT_ATOMS: atom_id res chain seq x y z
N MET A 1 -14.81 -3.91 32.38
CA MET A 1 -14.83 -5.16 31.58
C MET A 1 -14.34 -4.78 30.19
N GLY A 2 -13.17 -5.27 29.78
CA GLY A 2 -12.68 -5.07 28.43
C GLY A 2 -13.40 -6.05 27.51
N ASP A 3 -14.00 -5.57 26.43
CA ASP A 3 -14.64 -6.41 25.43
C ASP A 3 -13.57 -7.31 24.80
N THR A 4 -13.69 -8.63 24.98
CA THR A 4 -12.74 -9.63 24.45
C THR A 4 -13.04 -10.01 23.00
N ASN A 5 -14.02 -9.35 22.38
CA ASN A 5 -14.40 -9.62 21.00
C ASN A 5 -13.56 -8.75 20.05
N GLY A 6 -12.83 -9.41 19.14
CA GLY A 6 -12.12 -8.70 18.08
C GLY A 6 -13.09 -7.95 17.17
N GLN A 7 -12.73 -6.73 16.77
CA GLN A 7 -13.50 -5.91 15.84
C GLN A 7 -12.89 -6.00 14.43
N VAL A 8 -13.75 -6.14 13.41
CA VAL A 8 -13.33 -5.98 12.02
C VAL A 8 -13.17 -4.49 11.72
N VAL A 9 -11.95 -4.08 11.36
CA VAL A 9 -11.60 -2.68 11.07
C VAL A 9 -11.40 -2.39 9.57
N ALA A 10 -11.32 -3.44 8.74
CA ALA A 10 -11.24 -3.33 7.28
C ALA A 10 -11.79 -4.61 6.62
N GLY A 11 -12.52 -4.46 5.51
CA GLY A 11 -13.13 -5.59 4.80
C GLY A 11 -14.36 -6.18 5.50
N GLY A 12 -14.46 -7.51 5.56
CA GLY A 12 -15.57 -8.22 6.23
C GLY A 12 -16.87 -8.34 5.42
N ASN A 13 -16.89 -7.91 4.16
CA ASN A 13 -18.08 -7.88 3.30
C ASN A 13 -17.91 -8.72 2.03
N ASP A 14 -17.33 -9.91 2.14
CA ASP A 14 -16.88 -10.75 1.02
C ASP A 14 -15.79 -10.10 0.15
N LYS A 15 -15.26 -10.88 -0.80
CA LYS A 15 -14.32 -10.37 -1.79
C LYS A 15 -15.00 -9.46 -2.80
N GLY A 16 -14.39 -8.33 -3.13
CA GLY A 16 -14.91 -7.44 -4.16
C GLY A 16 -14.22 -6.09 -4.20
N ARG A 17 -14.65 -5.21 -5.13
CA ARG A 17 -14.03 -3.92 -5.43
C ARG A 17 -14.70 -2.73 -4.70
N ARG A 18 -15.77 -2.95 -3.93
CA ARG A 18 -16.37 -1.86 -3.14
C ARG A 18 -15.38 -1.38 -2.07
N LEU A 19 -15.55 -0.16 -1.59
CA LEU A 19 -14.65 0.42 -0.57
C LEU A 19 -14.81 -0.22 0.81
N ASN A 20 -15.82 -1.05 1.04
CA ASN A 20 -15.95 -1.89 2.24
C ASN A 20 -15.51 -3.35 2.01
N GLN A 21 -14.87 -3.64 0.86
CA GLN A 21 -14.43 -4.97 0.46
C GLN A 21 -12.92 -4.96 0.14
N LEU A 22 -12.29 -6.13 0.25
CA LEU A 22 -10.91 -6.39 -0.15
C LEU A 22 -10.88 -7.62 -1.07
N ASN A 23 -9.85 -7.77 -1.88
CA ASN A 23 -9.67 -8.93 -2.75
C ASN A 23 -8.19 -9.29 -2.87
N LEU A 24 -7.79 -10.31 -2.10
CA LEU A 24 -6.40 -10.79 -1.99
C LEU A 24 -5.44 -9.63 -1.64
N PRO A 25 -5.61 -8.98 -0.48
CA PRO A 25 -4.62 -8.00 -0.04
C PRO A 25 -3.28 -8.70 0.24
N THR A 26 -2.17 -8.10 -0.17
CA THR A 26 -0.83 -8.71 -0.02
C THR A 26 -0.02 -8.09 1.09
N ASP A 27 -0.29 -6.83 1.43
CA ASP A 27 0.46 -6.10 2.46
C ASP A 27 -0.40 -5.05 3.16
N VAL A 28 -0.03 -4.70 4.39
CA VAL A 28 -0.66 -3.68 5.22
C VAL A 28 0.36 -3.00 6.13
N LEU A 29 0.32 -1.67 6.18
CA LEU A 29 1.06 -0.88 7.16
C LEU A 29 0.15 0.03 7.97
N ILE A 30 0.67 0.54 9.09
CA ILE A 30 -0.02 1.49 9.95
C ILE A 30 0.56 2.88 9.70
N ASP A 31 -0.29 3.80 9.24
CA ASP A 31 -0.03 5.23 9.34
C ASP A 31 -0.41 5.68 10.76
N LYS A 32 0.61 5.91 11.58
CA LYS A 32 0.45 6.30 12.99
C LYS A 32 -0.12 7.71 13.15
N GLU A 33 0.08 8.58 12.16
CA GLU A 33 -0.33 9.98 12.22
C GLU A 33 -1.85 10.12 12.05
N THR A 34 -2.45 9.29 11.19
CA THR A 34 -3.92 9.25 11.01
C THR A 34 -4.60 8.10 11.72
N ASP A 35 -3.86 7.27 12.46
CA ASP A 35 -4.37 6.06 13.10
C ASP A 35 -5.11 5.13 12.11
N SER A 36 -4.50 4.90 10.94
CA SER A 36 -5.12 4.17 9.82
C SER A 36 -4.27 3.03 9.28
N LEU A 37 -4.92 1.98 8.80
CA LEU A 37 -4.32 0.94 7.95
C LEU A 37 -4.23 1.44 6.52
N ILE A 38 -3.08 1.25 5.87
CA ILE A 38 -2.89 1.39 4.44
C ILE A 38 -2.69 -0.01 3.90
N ILE A 39 -3.58 -0.46 3.02
CA ILE A 39 -3.68 -1.86 2.59
C ILE A 39 -3.43 -1.91 1.08
N CYS A 40 -2.50 -2.76 0.67
CA CYS A 40 -2.31 -3.13 -0.72
C CYS A 40 -3.34 -4.21 -1.07
N ASP A 41 -4.31 -3.85 -1.91
CA ASP A 41 -5.42 -4.69 -2.34
C ASP A 41 -5.15 -5.21 -3.76
N TYR A 42 -4.24 -6.20 -3.84
CA TYR A 42 -3.53 -6.59 -5.06
C TYR A 42 -4.45 -6.97 -6.23
N VAL A 43 -5.44 -7.85 -6.03
CA VAL A 43 -6.32 -8.27 -7.16
C VAL A 43 -7.24 -7.13 -7.59
N ASN A 44 -7.62 -6.24 -6.67
CA ASN A 44 -8.35 -5.03 -7.04
C ASN A 44 -7.45 -3.94 -7.64
N GLN A 45 -6.13 -4.14 -7.67
CA GLN A 45 -5.14 -3.21 -8.23
C GLN A 45 -5.25 -1.81 -7.64
N ARG A 46 -5.28 -1.72 -6.31
CA ARG A 46 -5.41 -0.46 -5.59
C ARG A 46 -4.71 -0.52 -4.24
N VAL A 47 -4.40 0.65 -3.71
CA VAL A 47 -4.11 0.85 -2.30
C VAL A 47 -5.27 1.63 -1.68
N VAL A 48 -5.66 1.23 -0.49
CA VAL A 48 -6.87 1.69 0.19
C VAL A 48 -6.56 1.93 1.68
N ARG A 49 -7.21 2.92 2.27
CA ARG A 49 -7.00 3.35 3.66
C ARG A 49 -8.24 3.07 4.50
N TRP A 50 -8.06 2.52 5.71
CA TRP A 50 -9.11 2.42 6.73
C TRP A 50 -8.62 2.97 8.05
N PHE A 51 -9.43 3.80 8.70
CA PHE A 51 -9.15 4.24 10.06
C PHE A 51 -9.39 3.09 11.05
N ARG A 52 -8.46 2.86 11.97
CA ARG A 52 -8.55 1.77 12.95
C ARG A 52 -9.66 1.99 13.98
N ARG A 53 -10.07 3.24 14.15
CA ARG A 53 -11.13 3.68 15.06
C ARG A 53 -12.09 4.58 14.30
N SER A 54 -12.97 3.96 13.53
CA SER A 54 -14.04 4.61 12.78
C SER A 54 -15.37 3.98 13.13
N ASP A 55 -16.43 4.79 13.11
CA ASP A 55 -17.81 4.33 13.22
C ASP A 55 -18.30 3.71 11.89
N THR A 56 -17.48 3.76 10.84
CA THR A 56 -17.74 3.16 9.52
C THR A 56 -16.70 2.08 9.19
N THR A 57 -17.11 1.06 8.45
CA THR A 57 -16.22 0.04 7.88
C THR A 57 -15.88 0.33 6.41
N GLU A 58 -16.13 1.55 5.94
CA GLU A 58 -15.80 1.98 4.59
C GLU A 58 -14.36 2.49 4.53
N GLY A 59 -13.63 2.01 3.53
CA GLY A 59 -12.29 2.48 3.22
C GLY A 59 -12.32 3.69 2.31
N GLU A 60 -11.16 4.31 2.19
CA GLU A 60 -10.93 5.40 1.28
C GLU A 60 -9.95 4.94 0.20
N MET A 61 -10.20 5.35 -1.04
CA MET A 61 -9.26 5.10 -2.12
C MET A 61 -7.99 5.93 -1.87
N PHE A 62 -6.84 5.26 -1.80
CA PHE A 62 -5.56 5.91 -1.60
C PHE A 62 -4.82 6.08 -2.95
N VAL A 63 -4.61 4.97 -3.67
CA VAL A 63 -4.06 4.94 -5.05
C VAL A 63 -4.82 3.88 -5.85
N ASP A 64 -5.13 4.17 -7.12
CA ASP A 64 -5.79 3.22 -8.02
C ASP A 64 -4.88 2.76 -9.16
N ASN A 65 -5.33 1.74 -9.90
CA ASN A 65 -4.67 1.21 -11.09
C ASN A 65 -3.19 0.86 -10.87
N ILE A 66 -2.91 0.22 -9.73
CA ILE A 66 -1.56 -0.18 -9.33
C ILE A 66 -1.52 -1.66 -8.96
N GLY A 67 -0.61 -2.41 -9.58
CA GLY A 67 -0.27 -3.76 -9.14
C GLY A 67 0.66 -3.71 -7.94
N CYS A 68 0.15 -3.23 -6.80
CA CYS A 68 0.94 -3.12 -5.58
C CYS A 68 1.32 -4.52 -5.08
N ASN A 69 2.53 -4.69 -4.58
CA ASN A 69 2.96 -5.94 -3.96
C ASN A 69 3.30 -5.69 -2.50
N GLU A 70 4.17 -4.72 -2.25
CA GLU A 70 4.61 -4.30 -0.91
C GLU A 70 4.46 -2.79 -0.76
N LEU A 71 4.28 -2.35 0.49
CA LEU A 71 4.18 -0.99 0.94
C LEU A 71 5.31 -0.67 1.93
N ALA A 72 5.93 0.49 1.78
CA ALA A 72 6.76 1.08 2.83
C ALA A 72 6.37 2.55 3.03
N MET A 73 6.56 3.08 4.23
CA MET A 73 6.27 4.48 4.52
C MET A 73 7.44 5.11 5.26
N ASP A 74 7.89 6.26 4.79
CA ASP A 74 8.95 7.03 5.45
C ASP A 74 8.42 7.91 6.59
N ASN A 75 9.33 8.59 7.29
CA ASN A 75 8.99 9.53 8.36
C ASN A 75 8.36 10.85 7.87
N GLN A 76 8.37 11.10 6.56
CA GLN A 76 7.70 12.24 5.92
C GLN A 76 6.30 11.86 5.39
N ARG A 77 5.87 10.61 5.63
CA ARG A 77 4.61 10.01 5.20
C ARG A 77 4.47 9.87 3.68
N TYR A 78 5.58 9.72 2.96
CA TYR A 78 5.51 9.21 1.60
C TYR A 78 5.32 7.70 1.63
N LEU A 79 4.38 7.24 0.83
CA LEU A 79 4.13 5.81 0.59
C LEU A 79 4.95 5.35 -0.61
N TYR A 80 5.75 4.32 -0.40
CA TYR A 80 6.51 3.63 -1.43
C TYR A 80 5.79 2.34 -1.76
N ILE A 81 5.62 2.07 -3.05
CA ILE A 81 4.90 0.90 -3.54
C ILE A 81 5.79 0.19 -4.55
N SER A 82 6.09 -1.08 -4.28
CA SER A 82 6.72 -1.95 -5.27
C SER A 82 5.66 -2.59 -6.16
N THR A 83 5.96 -2.72 -7.44
CA THR A 83 5.10 -3.45 -8.37
C THR A 83 5.89 -4.50 -9.14
N THR A 84 5.46 -5.74 -9.05
CA THR A 84 6.06 -6.85 -9.79
C THR A 84 5.69 -6.80 -11.27
N VAL A 85 4.54 -6.22 -11.62
CA VAL A 85 4.07 -6.09 -13.01
C VAL A 85 4.89 -5.10 -13.83
N LYS A 86 5.27 -3.96 -13.25
CA LYS A 86 6.04 -2.92 -13.96
C LYS A 86 7.52 -2.92 -13.60
N HIS A 87 7.95 -3.79 -12.67
CA HIS A 87 9.31 -3.86 -12.18
C HIS A 87 9.85 -2.49 -11.73
N GLU A 88 9.06 -1.81 -10.92
CA GLU A 88 9.35 -0.46 -10.46
C GLU A 88 8.95 -0.27 -9.00
N VAL A 89 9.60 0.70 -8.35
CA VAL A 89 9.18 1.27 -7.06
C VAL A 89 8.83 2.73 -7.28
N ARG A 90 7.62 3.10 -6.85
CA ARG A 90 7.13 4.49 -6.91
C ARG A 90 6.85 5.03 -5.52
N ARG A 91 7.08 6.32 -5.36
CA ARG A 91 6.77 7.10 -4.16
C ARG A 91 5.55 7.98 -4.41
N TYR A 92 4.63 7.99 -3.46
CA TYR A 92 3.37 8.74 -3.49
C TYR A 92 3.27 9.59 -2.23
N GLN A 93 2.91 10.86 -2.38
CA GLN A 93 2.36 11.61 -1.26
C GLN A 93 0.92 11.15 -1.00
N ILE A 94 0.45 11.22 0.24
CA ILE A 94 -0.95 10.93 0.57
C ILE A 94 -1.88 11.80 -0.29
N GLY A 95 -2.78 11.17 -1.04
CA GLY A 95 -3.72 11.83 -1.96
C GLY A 95 -3.17 12.11 -3.37
N GLU A 96 -1.89 11.81 -3.63
CA GLU A 96 -1.30 11.91 -4.97
C GLU A 96 -1.77 10.75 -5.85
N LYS A 97 -2.23 11.08 -7.07
CA LYS A 97 -2.69 10.07 -8.04
C LYS A 97 -1.54 9.43 -8.83
N ASN A 98 -0.49 10.19 -9.10
CA ASN A 98 0.62 9.78 -9.96
C ASN A 98 1.91 9.76 -9.15
N GLY A 99 2.40 8.58 -8.78
CA GLY A 99 3.63 8.45 -8.00
C GLY A 99 4.88 8.74 -8.83
N THR A 100 5.89 9.28 -8.15
CA THR A 100 7.24 9.51 -8.68
C THR A 100 8.01 8.19 -8.75
N LEU A 101 8.63 7.88 -9.90
CA LEU A 101 9.51 6.72 -10.04
C LEU A 101 10.78 6.92 -9.19
N VAL A 102 11.09 5.95 -8.33
CA VAL A 102 12.27 5.98 -7.45
C VAL A 102 13.33 4.98 -7.91
N ALA A 103 12.92 3.77 -8.30
CA ALA A 103 13.81 2.72 -8.77
C ALA A 103 13.13 1.84 -9.83
N GLY A 104 13.92 1.25 -10.74
CA GLY A 104 13.42 0.38 -11.80
C GLY A 104 12.76 1.14 -12.95
N GLY A 105 11.69 0.56 -13.51
CA GLY A 105 10.92 1.17 -14.61
C GLY A 105 11.56 1.05 -16.00
N ASN A 106 12.73 0.42 -16.12
CA ASN A 106 13.44 0.18 -17.39
C ASN A 106 13.38 -1.30 -17.83
N GLY A 107 12.26 -1.97 -17.51
CA GLY A 107 12.04 -3.39 -17.76
C GLY A 107 12.70 -4.32 -16.74
N GLN A 108 12.37 -5.61 -16.87
CA GLN A 108 12.93 -6.66 -16.04
C GLN A 108 14.42 -6.87 -16.36
N GLY A 109 15.30 -6.89 -15.36
CA GLY A 109 16.70 -7.22 -15.59
C GLY A 109 17.62 -6.96 -14.40
N ALA A 110 18.93 -7.06 -14.65
CA ALA A 110 20.00 -6.89 -13.66
C ALA A 110 20.80 -5.59 -13.84
N GLY A 111 20.39 -4.71 -14.76
CA GLY A 111 20.98 -3.38 -14.89
C GLY A 111 20.70 -2.50 -13.67
N LEU A 112 21.57 -1.52 -13.39
CA LEU A 112 21.44 -0.63 -12.22
C LEU A 112 20.12 0.16 -12.16
N ASN A 113 19.45 0.35 -13.30
CA ASN A 113 18.16 1.04 -13.42
C ASN A 113 17.00 0.07 -13.71
N GLN A 114 17.22 -1.24 -13.56
CA GLN A 114 16.22 -2.29 -13.75
C GLN A 114 15.93 -2.98 -12.41
N LEU A 115 14.71 -3.48 -12.26
CA LEU A 115 14.35 -4.38 -11.17
C LEU A 115 13.86 -5.69 -11.75
N ASN A 116 13.90 -6.75 -10.97
CA ASN A 116 13.36 -8.04 -11.37
C ASN A 116 12.42 -8.54 -10.29
N TRP A 117 11.12 -8.34 -10.53
CA TRP A 117 10.04 -8.76 -9.62
C TRP A 117 10.28 -8.24 -8.19
N PRO A 118 10.37 -6.90 -8.00
CA PRO A 118 10.60 -6.33 -6.68
C PRO A 118 9.46 -6.74 -5.75
N THR A 119 9.83 -7.19 -4.55
CA THR A 119 8.88 -7.64 -3.52
C THR A 119 9.03 -6.73 -2.31
N TYR A 120 9.70 -7.22 -1.27
CA TYR A 120 9.97 -6.48 -0.04
C TYR A 120 10.71 -5.19 -0.32
N ILE A 121 10.24 -4.09 0.25
CA ILE A 121 10.91 -2.79 0.23
C ILE A 121 10.97 -2.21 1.63
N TYR A 122 12.06 -1.54 1.95
CA TYR A 122 12.24 -0.80 3.19
C TYR A 122 12.78 0.60 2.88
N VAL A 123 12.35 1.60 3.64
CA VAL A 123 12.87 2.97 3.54
C VAL A 123 13.50 3.36 4.86
N ASP A 124 14.77 3.76 4.82
CA ASP A 124 15.52 4.15 6.02
C ASP A 124 15.30 5.63 6.40
N GLN A 125 15.97 6.07 7.46
CA GLN A 125 15.87 7.45 7.96
C GLN A 125 16.55 8.48 7.03
N GLN A 126 17.42 8.04 6.14
CA GLN A 126 18.09 8.86 5.13
C GLN A 126 17.30 8.90 3.81
N GLN A 127 16.11 8.30 3.76
CA GLN A 127 15.25 8.19 2.59
C GLN A 127 15.80 7.27 1.48
N ALA A 128 16.74 6.37 1.81
CA ALA A 128 17.19 5.34 0.90
C ALA A 128 16.21 4.16 0.88
N VAL A 129 15.96 3.61 -0.32
CA VAL A 129 15.09 2.46 -0.54
C VAL A 129 15.93 1.20 -0.73
N TYR A 130 15.60 0.14 0.01
CA TYR A 130 16.26 -1.18 -0.01
C TYR A 130 15.28 -2.26 -0.43
#